data_AF-A0A317FGN7-F1
#
_entry.id   AF-A0A317FGN7-F1
#
_cell.length_a   1.000
_cell.length_b   1.000
_cell.length_c   1.000
_cell.angle_alpha   90.00
_cell.angle_beta   90.00
_cell.angle_gamma   90.00
#
_symmetry.space_group_name_H-M   'P 1'
#
loop_
_entity.id
_entity.type
_entity.pdbx_description
1 polymer ?
#
loop_
_entity_poly.entity_id
_entity_poly.type
_entity_poly.pdbx_seq_one_letter_code
_entity_poly.pdbx_strand_id
1 'polypeptide(L)' 'MARFPTLAGEAAGASGMFTVTLVKPGKGRQVAEHWAYDERGQALAELGLIAERVPPGTELVLRDPEGNDLLRIARLA' A
#
# COMPACT_ATOMS: atom_id res chain seq x y z
N MET A 1 -7.50 10.24 -11.21
CA MET A 1 -6.37 9.50 -10.62
C MET A 1 -5.52 10.51 -9.85
N ALA A 2 -5.74 10.60 -8.54
CA ALA A 2 -5.03 11.57 -7.70
C ALA A 2 -3.85 10.86 -7.00
N ARG A 3 -2.63 11.35 -7.25
CA ARG A 3 -1.42 10.88 -6.56
C ARG A 3 -1.23 11.78 -5.34
N PHE A 4 -1.52 11.27 -4.15
CA PHE A 4 -1.28 12.01 -2.91
C PHE A 4 0.09 11.63 -2.36
N PRO A 5 1.09 12.53 -2.38
CA PRO A 5 2.33 12.33 -1.66
C PRO A 5 2.06 12.58 -0.17
N THR A 6 1.41 11.64 0.51
CA THR A 6 1.22 11.76 1.96
C THR A 6 2.50 11.32 2.66
N LEU A 7 2.95 12.12 3.64
CA LEU A 7 4.10 11.80 4.47
C LEU A 7 3.88 10.42 5.11
N ALA A 8 4.95 9.60 5.17
CA ALA A 8 4.93 8.20 5.62
C ALA A 8 4.26 7.93 6.98
N GLY A 9 3.97 8.97 7.78
CA GLY A 9 3.22 8.89 9.04
C GLY A 9 1.69 9.07 8.92
N GLU A 10 1.18 9.66 7.84
CA GLU A 10 -0.26 9.90 7.62
C GLU A 10 -0.92 8.79 6.79
N ALA A 11 -0.14 7.93 6.13
CA ALA A 11 -0.61 6.77 5.36
C ALA A 11 -1.31 5.68 6.21
N ALA A 12 -1.50 5.92 7.51
CA ALA A 12 -2.00 4.97 8.50
C ALA A 12 -3.33 5.36 9.16
N GLY A 13 -4.00 6.42 8.69
CA GLY A 13 -5.33 6.85 9.18
C GLY A 13 -6.46 6.48 8.22
N ALA A 14 -7.68 6.39 8.77
CA ALA A 14 -8.92 6.26 7.98
C ALA A 14 -8.98 7.37 6.92
N SER A 15 -8.78 7.01 5.66
CA SER A 15 -8.70 7.94 4.54
C SER A 15 -10.03 8.12 3.81
N GLY A 16 -11.04 7.31 4.17
CA GLY A 16 -12.29 7.19 3.40
C GLY A 16 -12.11 6.42 2.09
N MET A 17 -10.92 5.91 1.79
CA MET A 17 -10.55 5.22 0.56
C MET A 17 -9.79 3.92 0.84
N PHE A 18 -9.85 2.97 -0.10
CA PHE A 18 -8.95 1.82 -0.08
C PHE A 18 -7.53 2.30 -0.34
N THR A 19 -6.55 1.81 0.41
CA THR A 19 -5.16 2.25 0.24
C THR A 19 -4.21 1.09 -0.03
N VAL A 20 -3.31 1.26 -0.99
CA VAL A 20 -2.18 0.34 -1.23
C VAL A 20 -0.92 1.05 -0.75
N THR A 21 -0.17 0.41 0.14
CA THR A 21 1.05 0.97 0.72
C THR A 21 2.22 0.02 0.48
N LEU A 22 3.30 0.56 -0.09
CA LEU A 22 4.56 -0.13 -0.28
C LEU A 22 5.49 0.18 0.89
N VAL A 23 5.93 -0.87 1.58
CA VAL A 23 6.84 -0.80 2.71
C VAL A 23 8.17 -1.44 2.31
N LYS A 24 9.24 -0.65 2.36
CA LYS A 24 10.59 -1.12 2.01
C LYS A 24 11.16 -2.02 3.11
N PRO A 25 11.97 -3.04 2.73
CA PRO A 25 12.73 -3.83 3.69
C PRO A 25 13.77 -2.96 4.41
N GLY A 26 13.99 -3.22 5.71
CA GLY A 26 15.06 -2.57 6.49
C GLY A 26 14.67 -2.22 7.92
N LYS A 27 15.66 -1.82 8.73
CA LYS A 27 15.44 -1.33 10.10
C LYS A 27 14.55 -0.08 10.04
N GLY A 28 13.34 -0.21 10.57
CA GLY A 28 12.35 0.87 10.63
C GLY A 28 11.24 0.82 9.57
N ARG A 29 11.17 -0.23 8.71
CA ARG A 29 10.04 -0.54 7.78
C ARG A 29 9.34 0.71 7.25
N GLN A 30 10.05 1.48 6.43
CA GLN A 30 9.56 2.77 5.94
C GLN A 30 8.54 2.59 4.83
N VAL A 31 7.44 3.36 4.89
CA VAL A 31 6.53 3.54 3.75
C VAL A 31 7.31 4.26 2.66
N ALA A 32 7.40 3.64 1.50
CA ALA A 32 8.06 4.21 0.34
C ALA A 32 7.07 4.83 -0.64
N GLU A 33 5.93 4.20 -0.86
CA GLU A 33 4.89 4.69 -1.76
C GLU A 33 3.51 4.34 -1.21
N HIS A 34 2.53 5.18 -1.54
CA HIS A 34 1.15 5.08 -1.08
C HIS A 34 0.19 5.53 -2.18
N TRP A 35 -0.87 4.76 -2.38
CA TRP A 35 -1.92 5.03 -3.36
C TRP A 35 -3.28 4.85 -2.71
N ALA A 36 -4.27 5.65 -3.13
CA ALA A 36 -5.63 5.59 -2.63
C ALA A 36 -6.62 5.40 -3.79
N TYR A 37 -7.67 4.61 -3.55
CA TYR A 37 -8.65 4.16 -4.52
C TYR A 37 -10.05 4.18 -3.91
N ASP A 38 -11.02 4.66 -4.69
CA ASP A 38 -12.43 4.66 -4.27
C ASP A 38 -13.00 3.23 -4.23
N GLU A 39 -12.53 2.35 -5.11
CA GLU A 39 -13.05 1.00 -5.28
C GLU A 39 -12.05 -0.09 -4.87
N ARG A 40 -12.52 -1.07 -4.11
CA ARG A 40 -11.73 -2.24 -3.70
C ARG A 40 -11.14 -3.01 -4.89
N GLY A 41 -11.93 -3.16 -5.95
CA GLY A 41 -11.50 -3.90 -7.15
C GLY A 41 -10.29 -3.27 -7.83
N GLN A 42 -10.28 -1.94 -7.91
CA GLN A 42 -9.15 -1.19 -8.48
C GLN A 42 -7.91 -1.30 -7.59
N ALA A 43 -8.08 -1.18 -6.26
CA ALA A 43 -6.97 -1.32 -5.31
C ALA A 43 -6.33 -2.72 -5.38
N LEU A 44 -7.14 -3.78 -5.51
CA LEU A 44 -6.64 -5.15 -5.68
C LEU A 44 -5.91 -5.35 -7.01
N ALA A 45 -6.45 -4.81 -8.11
CA ALA A 45 -5.81 -4.89 -9.42
C ALA A 45 -4.44 -4.20 -9.40
N GLU A 46 -4.36 -2.99 -8.83
CA GLU A 46 -3.08 -2.29 -8.72
C GLU A 46 -2.09 -3.06 -7.83
N LEU A 47 -2.56 -3.60 -6.70
CA LEU A 47 -1.70 -4.36 -5.80
C LEU A 47 -1.03 -5.54 -6.51
N GLY A 48 -1.76 -6.24 -7.38
CA GLY A 48 -1.20 -7.29 -8.23
C GLY A 48 -0.12 -6.76 -9.19
N LEU A 49 -0.42 -5.66 -9.90
CA LEU A 49 0.53 -5.04 -10.84
C LEU A 49 1.81 -4.54 -10.16
N ILE A 50 1.69 -3.96 -8.96
CA ILE A 50 2.83 -3.48 -8.18
C ILE A 50 3.65 -4.66 -7.66
N ALA A 51 3.01 -5.73 -7.16
CA ALA A 51 3.70 -6.90 -6.63
C ALA A 51 4.66 -7.55 -7.62
N GLU A 52 4.38 -7.47 -8.93
CA GLU A 52 5.24 -7.99 -9.99
C GLU A 52 6.47 -7.12 -10.29
N ARG A 53 6.44 -5.83 -9.92
CA ARG A 53 7.45 -4.83 -10.30
C ARG A 53 8.37 -4.41 -9.16
N VAL A 54 8.01 -4.75 -7.92
CA VAL A 54 8.77 -4.33 -6.74
C VAL A 54 9.91 -5.29 -6.42
N PRO A 55 11.03 -4.79 -5.85
CA PRO A 55 12.13 -5.64 -5.43
C PRO A 55 11.70 -6.67 -4.38
N PRO A 56 12.36 -7.84 -4.32
CA PRO A 56 12.14 -8.77 -3.22
C PRO A 56 12.42 -8.16 -1.84
N GLY A 57 11.73 -8.68 -0.83
CA GLY A 57 11.73 -8.12 0.53
C GLY A 57 10.79 -6.93 0.71
N THR A 58 10.17 -6.44 -0.37
CA THR A 58 9.14 -5.40 -0.28
C THR A 58 7.82 -5.97 0.22
N GLU A 59 7.15 -5.23 1.09
CA GLU A 59 5.81 -5.56 1.55
C GLU A 59 4.79 -4.60 0.96
N LEU A 60 3.66 -5.14 0.53
CA LEU A 60 2.51 -4.41 0.04
C LEU A 60 1.35 -4.63 1.00
N VAL A 61 0.71 -3.56 1.43
CA VAL A 61 -0.42 -3.60 2.36
C VAL A 61 -1.61 -2.91 1.71
N LEU A 62 -2.70 -3.64 1.55
CA LEU A 62 -4.01 -3.10 1.21
C LEU A 62 -4.80 -2.85 2.49
N ARG A 63 -5.34 -1.64 2.64
CA ARG A 63 -6.24 -1.27 3.72
C ARG A 63 -7.60 -0.83 3.20
N ASP A 64 -8.62 -1.02 4.03
CA ASP A 64 -9.96 -0.48 3.79
C ASP A 64 -10.04 1.03 4.11
N PRO A 65 -11.18 1.69 3.80
CA PRO A 65 -11.42 3.09 4.15
C PRO A 65 -11.26 3.46 5.63
N GLU A 66 -11.44 2.49 6.53
CA GLU A 66 -11.29 2.66 7.98
C GLU A 66 -9.81 2.54 8.42
N GLY A 67 -8.93 2.11 7.53
CA GLY A 67 -7.51 1.89 7.79
C GLY A 67 -7.18 0.48 8.28
N ASN A 68 -8.13 -0.47 8.24
CA ASN A 68 -7.87 -1.86 8.62
C ASN A 68 -7.08 -2.58 7.52
N ASP A 69 -6.06 -3.33 7.90
CA ASP A 69 -5.28 -4.18 6.98
C ASP A 69 -6.19 -5.30 6.42
N LEU A 70 -6.53 -5.22 5.14
CA LEU A 70 -7.31 -6.25 4.44
C LEU A 70 -6.42 -7.35 3.87
N LEU A 71 -5.24 -6.97 3.37
CA LEU A 71 -4.30 -7.90 2.74
C LEU A 71 -2.89 -7.37 2.93
N ARG A 72 -1.96 -8.27 3.27
CA ARG A 72 -0.53 -8.00 3.33
C ARG A 72 0.20 -9.06 2.52
N ILE A 73 0.96 -8.62 1.53
CA ILE A 73 1.81 -9.49 0.69
C ILE A 73 3.26 -9.11 0.92
N ALA A 74 4.10 -10.10 1.23
CA ALA A 74 5.54 -9.94 1.22
C ALA A 74 6.09 -10.59 -0.05
N ARG A 75 6.82 -9.82 -0.87
CA ARG A 75 7.53 -10.39 -2.02
C ARG A 75 8.73 -11.17 -1.48
N LEU A 76 8.65 -12.50 -1.53
CA LEU A 76 9.77 -13.36 -1.16
C LEU A 76 10.89 -13.26 -2.22
N ALA A 77 12.14 -13.40 -1.76
CA ALA A 77 13.37 -13.43 -2.56
C ALA A 77 13.50 -14.68 -3.42
#